data_AF-A0A3S7KXB8-F1
#
_entry.id   AF-A0A3S7KXB8-F1
#
_cell.length_a   1.000
_cell.length_b   1.000
_cell.length_c   1.000
_cell.angle_alpha   90.00
_cell.angle_beta   90.00
_cell.angle_gamma   90.00
#
_symmetry.space_group_name_H-M   'P 1'
#
loop_
_entity.id
_entity.type
_entity.pdbx_description
1 polymer ?
#
loop_
_entity_poly.entity_id
_entity_poly.type
_entity_poly.pdbx_seq_one_letter_code
_entity_poly.pdbx_strand_id
1 'polypeptide(L)'
;MSYPHSGCSYTYSPVDFCDAAHRAQIDEAIRTQVPNFKTHYILAQLEERKEYFQRSIVLIDSRDGTVYPLPIDAFSGPLVGKDGAREYGKVETSLQADTFCVSSALLVYRAFEEGRFCFGFDGVRFTGHATQYMQ
;
A
#
# COMPACT_ATOMS: atom_id res chain seq x y z
N MET A 1 2.45 -11.30 -20.26
CA MET A 1 2.93 -9.91 -20.25
C MET A 1 2.76 -9.41 -18.82
N SER A 2 3.71 -9.76 -17.95
CA SER A 2 4.88 -8.99 -17.48
C SER A 2 4.48 -8.01 -16.36
N TYR A 3 4.60 -8.44 -15.11
CA TYR A 3 4.73 -7.55 -13.95
C TYR A 3 6.19 -7.47 -13.48
N PRO A 4 7.06 -6.77 -14.22
CA PRO A 4 8.21 -6.11 -13.63
C PRO A 4 8.00 -4.61 -13.86
N HIS A 5 7.42 -3.93 -12.89
CA HIS A 5 7.23 -2.49 -13.02
C HIS A 5 8.19 -1.76 -12.10
N SER A 6 9.18 -1.11 -12.72
CA SER A 6 9.70 0.20 -12.30
C SER A 6 8.60 1.28 -12.40
N GLY A 7 7.37 0.93 -12.04
CA GLY A 7 6.16 1.67 -12.30
C GLY A 7 5.86 2.55 -11.12
N CYS A 8 6.14 3.82 -11.32
CA CYS A 8 5.85 4.87 -10.37
C CYS A 8 4.35 5.02 -10.08
N SER A 9 3.47 4.48 -10.91
CA SER A 9 2.02 4.56 -10.72
C SER A 9 1.30 3.43 -11.46
N TYR A 10 0.06 3.17 -11.05
CA TYR A 10 -0.86 2.30 -11.79
C TYR A 10 -1.62 3.11 -12.84
N THR A 11 -1.98 2.46 -13.95
CA THR A 11 -2.79 3.10 -14.99
C THR A 11 -4.08 3.67 -14.36
N TYR A 12 -4.32 4.97 -14.54
CA TYR A 12 -5.42 5.75 -13.96
C TYR A 12 -5.35 6.06 -12.46
N SER A 13 -4.35 5.55 -11.73
CA SER A 13 -4.11 5.99 -10.36
C SER A 13 -3.55 7.42 -10.38
N PRO A 14 -4.05 8.31 -9.51
CA PRO A 14 -3.51 9.66 -9.35
C PRO A 14 -2.23 9.68 -8.50
N VAL A 15 -1.78 8.54 -7.96
CA VAL A 15 -0.62 8.45 -7.06
C VAL A 15 0.64 8.17 -7.87
N ASP A 16 1.67 8.99 -7.66
CA ASP A 16 2.99 8.86 -8.25
C ASP A 16 4.05 8.56 -7.18
N PHE A 17 4.32 7.27 -6.97
CA PHE A 17 5.32 6.75 -6.06
C PHE A 17 6.77 7.14 -6.40
N CYS A 18 7.02 7.75 -7.58
CA CYS A 18 8.33 8.29 -7.94
C CYS A 18 8.44 9.81 -7.81
N ASP A 19 7.38 10.51 -7.41
CA ASP A 19 7.52 11.91 -7.08
C ASP A 19 8.47 12.11 -5.88
N ALA A 20 8.97 13.33 -5.71
CA ALA A 20 9.98 13.62 -4.69
C ALA A 20 9.49 13.34 -3.26
N ALA A 21 8.19 13.49 -2.99
CA ALA A 21 7.62 13.28 -1.66
C ALA A 21 7.54 11.78 -1.34
N HIS A 22 7.03 10.97 -2.26
CA HIS A 22 6.97 9.51 -2.09
C HIS A 22 8.36 8.90 -2.04
N ARG A 23 9.28 9.32 -2.91
CA ARG A 23 10.67 8.86 -2.87
C ARG A 23 11.34 9.13 -1.53
N ALA A 24 11.14 10.31 -0.96
CA ALA A 24 11.69 10.62 0.36
C ALA A 24 11.15 9.71 1.47
N GLN A 25 9.84 9.40 1.44
CA GLN A 25 9.22 8.48 2.41
C GLN A 25 9.69 7.03 2.22
N ILE A 26 9.83 6.57 0.97
CA ILE A 26 10.36 5.24 0.63
C ILE A 26 11.81 5.10 1.08
N ASP A 27 12.66 6.08 0.76
CA ASP A 27 14.07 6.07 1.15
C ASP A 27 14.22 6.10 2.67
N GLU A 28 13.35 6.83 3.37
CA GLU A 28 13.30 6.81 4.85
C GLU A 28 12.86 5.45 5.39
N ALA A 29 11.84 4.82 4.79
CA ALA A 29 11.42 3.48 5.17
C ALA A 29 12.54 2.45 5.00
N ILE A 30 13.29 2.52 3.88
CA ILE A 30 14.47 1.67 3.64
C ILE A 30 15.53 1.85 4.73
N ARG A 31 15.78 3.08 5.17
CA ARG A 31 16.81 3.37 6.18
C ARG A 31 16.42 2.97 7.60
N THR A 32 15.13 3.04 7.93
CA THR A 32 14.69 3.04 9.33
C THR A 32 13.83 1.85 9.73
N GLN A 33 13.15 1.21 8.76
CA GLN A 33 12.26 0.10 9.06
C GLN A 33 12.98 -1.23 8.90
N VAL A 34 12.57 -2.20 9.73
CA VAL A 34 12.99 -3.60 9.61
C VAL A 34 11.91 -4.39 8.86
N PRO A 35 12.27 -5.50 8.20
CA PRO A 35 11.28 -6.37 7.57
C PRO A 35 10.15 -6.76 8.53
N ASN A 36 8.93 -6.70 8.03
CA ASN A 36 7.71 -6.96 8.80
C ASN A 36 6.68 -7.80 8.02
N PHE A 37 7.07 -8.32 6.85
CA PHE A 37 6.27 -9.20 6.00
C PHE A 37 7.17 -10.17 5.24
N LYS A 38 6.76 -11.44 5.13
CA LYS A 38 7.46 -12.48 4.35
C LYS A 38 8.99 -12.47 4.50
N THR A 39 9.46 -12.33 5.74
CA THR A 39 10.85 -12.40 6.22
C THR A 39 11.77 -11.27 5.79
N HIS A 40 11.69 -10.80 4.54
CA HIS A 40 12.61 -9.80 3.99
C HIS A 40 11.90 -8.63 3.32
N TYR A 41 10.56 -8.55 3.40
CA TYR A 41 9.86 -7.37 2.91
C TYR A 41 9.51 -6.41 4.03
N ILE A 42 9.66 -5.12 3.72
CA ILE A 42 9.14 -4.02 4.50
C ILE A 42 7.82 -3.60 3.86
N LEU A 43 6.73 -3.76 4.60
CA LEU A 43 5.44 -3.19 4.27
C LEU A 43 5.41 -1.78 4.86
N ALA A 44 5.70 -0.79 4.02
CA ALA A 44 5.78 0.61 4.38
C ALA A 44 4.47 1.32 4.03
N GLN A 45 3.94 2.09 4.98
CA GLN A 45 2.80 2.97 4.76
C GLN A 45 3.30 4.38 4.45
N LEU A 46 2.87 4.98 3.35
CA LEU A 46 3.26 6.33 2.93
C LEU A 46 2.10 7.29 3.20
N GLU A 47 2.40 8.46 3.74
CA GLU A 47 1.43 9.55 3.92
C GLU A 47 0.99 10.12 2.58
N GLU A 48 -0.33 10.19 2.36
CA GLU A 48 -0.95 10.79 1.16
C GLU A 48 -1.62 12.13 1.50
N ARG A 49 -2.68 12.08 2.33
CA ARG A 49 -3.46 13.26 2.75
C ARG A 49 -3.81 13.16 4.23
N LYS A 50 -3.07 13.90 5.05
CA LYS A 50 -3.18 13.86 6.52
C LYS A 50 -4.54 14.33 7.02
N GLU A 51 -5.12 15.32 6.36
CA GLU A 51 -6.44 15.87 6.67
C GLU A 51 -7.58 14.85 6.45
N TYR A 52 -7.34 13.81 5.67
CA TYR A 52 -8.27 12.70 5.43
C TYR A 52 -7.80 11.37 6.04
N PHE A 53 -6.72 11.39 6.82
CA PHE A 53 -6.09 10.19 7.40
C PHE A 53 -5.76 9.13 6.34
N GLN A 54 -5.36 9.58 5.15
CA GLN A 54 -5.09 8.72 4.00
C GLN A 54 -3.62 8.39 3.89
N ARG A 55 -3.35 7.10 3.67
CA ARG A 55 -2.03 6.55 3.37
C ARG A 55 -2.11 5.62 2.16
N SER A 56 -0.99 5.39 1.50
CA SER A 56 -0.82 4.29 0.57
C SER A 56 0.11 3.24 1.19
N ILE A 57 0.29 2.11 0.51
CA ILE A 57 1.19 1.04 0.95
C ILE A 57 2.14 0.72 -0.19
N VAL A 58 3.41 0.57 0.12
CA VAL A 58 4.39 -0.05 -0.76
C VAL A 58 5.02 -1.25 -0.06
N LEU A 59 5.33 -2.28 -0.84
CA LEU A 59 6.15 -3.39 -0.40
C LEU A 59 7.58 -3.18 -0.90
N ILE A 60 8.56 -3.22 0.01
CA ILE A 60 9.97 -2.99 -0.32
C ILE A 60 10.74 -4.27 -0.03
N ASP A 61 11.43 -4.81 -1.02
CA ASP A 61 12.38 -5.91 -0.80
C ASP A 61 13.62 -5.35 -0.11
N SER A 62 13.86 -5.73 1.14
CA SER A 62 14.98 -5.20 1.92
C SER A 62 16.35 -5.68 1.43
N ARG A 63 16.40 -6.65 0.50
CA ARG A 63 17.66 -7.23 0.00
C ARG A 63 18.28 -6.39 -1.10
N ASP A 64 17.46 -5.78 -1.95
CA ASP A 64 17.89 -4.99 -3.11
C ASP A 64 17.22 -3.62 -3.23
N GLY A 65 16.25 -3.30 -2.37
CA GLY A 65 15.54 -2.03 -2.36
C GLY A 65 14.43 -1.92 -3.41
N THR A 66 14.06 -3.02 -4.08
CA THR A 66 12.97 -3.01 -5.08
C THR A 66 11.64 -2.68 -4.42
N VAL A 67 10.87 -1.78 -5.03
CA VAL A 67 9.60 -1.28 -4.49
C VAL A 67 8.44 -1.75 -5.36
N TYR A 68 7.40 -2.27 -4.72
CA TYR A 68 6.15 -2.73 -5.33
C TYR A 68 4.99 -1.96 -4.69
N PRO A 69 4.44 -0.94 -5.35
CA PRO A 69 3.30 -0.21 -4.79
C PRO A 69 2.07 -1.10 -4.71
N LEU A 70 1.29 -1.04 -3.64
CA LEU A 70 0.03 -1.79 -3.56
C LEU A 70 -0.97 -1.22 -4.58
N PRO A 71 -1.78 -2.06 -5.27
CA PRO A 71 -2.68 -1.60 -6.33
C PRO A 71 -3.95 -0.95 -5.74
N ILE A 72 -3.77 0.12 -4.98
CA ILE A 72 -4.80 1.01 -4.43
C ILE A 72 -4.35 2.47 -4.59
N ASP A 73 -5.26 3.43 -4.50
CA ASP A 73 -4.87 4.84 -4.45
C ASP A 73 -4.50 5.23 -3.01
N ALA A 74 -5.36 4.90 -2.06
CA ALA A 74 -5.11 5.16 -0.65
C ALA A 74 -5.98 4.26 0.24
N PHE A 75 -5.72 4.29 1.53
CA PHE A 75 -6.58 3.73 2.56
C PHE A 75 -6.64 4.70 3.75
N SER A 76 -7.78 4.70 4.44
CA SER A 76 -7.98 5.45 5.69
C SER A 76 -8.63 4.55 6.75
N GLY A 77 -8.89 5.09 7.94
CA GLY A 77 -9.78 4.44 8.90
C GLY A 77 -11.21 4.32 8.36
N PRO A 78 -12.11 3.69 9.11
CA PRO A 78 -13.53 3.63 8.78
C PRO A 78 -14.13 5.02 8.53
N LEU A 79 -15.03 5.13 7.57
CA LEU A 79 -15.68 6.39 7.21
C LEU A 79 -16.75 6.75 8.23
N VAL A 80 -16.78 8.02 8.65
CA VAL A 80 -17.79 8.56 9.57
C VAL A 80 -18.78 9.41 8.76
N GLY A 81 -19.69 8.75 8.05
CA GLY A 81 -20.69 9.40 7.22
C GLY A 81 -20.07 10.26 6.11
N LYS A 82 -20.48 11.52 6.01
CA LYS A 82 -20.00 12.46 4.97
C LYS A 82 -18.69 13.14 5.32
N ASP A 83 -18.27 13.06 6.57
CA ASP A 83 -17.07 13.75 7.09
C ASP A 83 -15.77 13.01 6.72
N GLY A 84 -15.87 11.80 6.14
CA GLY A 84 -14.72 10.94 5.86
C GLY A 84 -14.20 10.23 7.11
N ALA A 85 -12.98 9.69 7.03
CA ALA A 85 -12.34 9.02 8.16
C ALA A 85 -11.87 10.03 9.21
N ARG A 86 -11.83 9.58 10.48
CA ARG A 86 -11.31 10.37 11.63
C ARG A 86 -10.04 9.80 12.24
N GLU A 87 -9.57 8.67 11.70
CA GLU A 87 -8.40 7.95 12.14
C GLU A 87 -7.74 7.24 10.96
N TYR A 88 -6.49 6.82 11.12
CA TYR A 88 -5.80 6.01 10.13
C TYR A 88 -6.30 4.56 10.13
N GLY A 89 -6.23 3.92 8.96
CA GLY A 89 -6.52 2.49 8.83
C GLY A 89 -5.46 1.63 9.51
N LYS A 90 -5.80 0.38 9.77
CA LYS A 90 -4.88 -0.58 10.42
C LYS A 90 -4.34 -1.56 9.39
N VAL A 91 -3.03 -1.76 9.41
CA VAL A 91 -2.37 -2.83 8.65
C VAL A 91 -1.92 -3.91 9.62
N GLU A 92 -2.43 -5.11 9.42
CA GLU A 92 -2.10 -6.30 10.18
C GLU A 92 -1.16 -7.17 9.37
N THR A 93 0.06 -7.36 9.87
CA THR A 93 1.10 -8.18 9.24
C THR A 93 1.98 -8.82 10.32
N SER A 94 2.80 -9.78 9.93
CA SER A 94 3.91 -10.27 10.74
C SER A 94 5.07 -10.70 9.86
N LEU A 95 6.26 -10.79 10.45
CA LEU A 95 7.48 -11.19 9.74
C LEU A 95 7.32 -12.51 8.99
N GLN A 96 6.49 -13.43 9.47
CA GLN A 96 6.32 -14.77 8.89
C GLN A 96 4.96 -14.95 8.20
N ALA A 97 4.15 -13.90 8.11
CA ALA A 97 2.85 -13.97 7.47
C ALA A 97 2.99 -14.10 5.94
N ASP A 98 2.15 -14.94 5.33
CA ASP A 98 2.03 -15.05 3.87
C ASP A 98 1.13 -13.98 3.27
N THR A 99 0.26 -13.39 4.09
CA THR A 99 -0.66 -12.32 3.73
C THR A 99 -0.68 -11.24 4.81
N PHE A 100 -0.85 -9.99 4.41
CA PHE A 100 -1.20 -8.90 5.32
C PHE A 100 -2.64 -8.46 5.05
N CYS A 101 -3.31 -7.87 6.04
CA CYS A 101 -4.66 -7.36 5.88
C CYS A 101 -4.75 -5.88 6.24
N VAL A 102 -5.48 -5.13 5.43
CA VAL A 102 -5.81 -3.72 5.67
C VAL A 102 -7.26 -3.66 6.16
N SER A 103 -7.45 -3.23 7.39
CA SER A 103 -8.77 -2.99 8.00
C SER A 103 -9.06 -1.49 7.90
N SER A 104 -9.85 -1.09 6.90
CA SER A 104 -9.90 0.29 6.41
C SER A 104 -11.10 0.60 5.52
N ALA A 105 -11.23 1.87 5.15
CA ALA A 105 -11.82 2.28 3.89
C ALA A 105 -10.72 2.35 2.81
N LEU A 106 -10.76 1.48 1.81
CA LEU A 106 -9.85 1.49 0.66
C LEU A 106 -10.40 2.40 -0.43
N LEU A 107 -9.57 3.31 -0.95
CA LEU A 107 -9.83 4.10 -2.13
C LEU A 107 -9.17 3.45 -3.35
N VAL A 108 -9.98 3.06 -4.33
CA VAL A 108 -9.52 2.52 -5.61
C VAL A 108 -10.35 3.12 -6.72
N TYR A 109 -9.72 3.75 -7.71
CA TYR A 109 -10.38 4.29 -8.90
C TYR A 109 -11.61 5.16 -8.54
N ARG A 110 -11.47 6.01 -7.51
CA ARG A 110 -12.52 6.94 -7.02
C ARG A 110 -13.70 6.29 -6.28
N ALA A 111 -13.64 5.00 -5.97
CA ALA A 111 -14.63 4.33 -5.12
C ALA A 111 -14.00 3.97 -3.76
N PHE A 112 -14.79 4.12 -2.69
CA PHE A 112 -14.43 3.61 -1.37
C PHE A 112 -15.07 2.25 -1.13
N GLU A 113 -14.26 1.30 -0.67
CA GLU A 113 -14.71 0.01 -0.15
C GLU A 113 -14.29 -0.11 1.31
N GLU A 114 -15.24 -0.38 2.21
CA GLU A 114 -14.96 -0.58 3.63
C GLU A 114 -14.92 -2.06 3.97
N GLY A 115 -13.93 -2.46 4.77
CA GLY A 115 -13.80 -3.84 5.19
C GLY A 115 -12.40 -4.22 5.61
N ARG A 116 -12.15 -5.53 5.58
CA ARG A 116 -10.86 -6.15 5.83
C ARG A 116 -10.38 -6.79 4.54
N PHE A 117 -9.31 -6.24 3.97
CA PHE A 117 -8.80 -6.62 2.65
C PHE A 117 -7.43 -7.25 2.81
N CYS A 118 -7.30 -8.53 2.46
CA CYS A 118 -6.07 -9.27 2.65
C CYS A 118 -5.33 -9.47 1.33
N PHE A 119 -4.05 -9.17 1.34
CA PHE A 119 -3.15 -9.23 0.18
C PHE A 119 -1.99 -10.16 0.46
N GLY A 120 -1.64 -10.97 -0.54
CA GLY A 120 -0.40 -11.72 -0.60
C GLY A 120 0.54 -11.15 -1.64
N PHE A 121 1.76 -11.69 -1.71
CA PHE A 121 2.74 -11.37 -2.75
C PHE A 121 3.48 -12.64 -3.17
N ASP A 122 3.52 -12.94 -4.47
CA ASP A 122 4.16 -14.16 -5.00
C ASP A 122 5.62 -13.96 -5.41
N GLY A 123 6.17 -12.75 -5.19
CA GLY A 123 7.50 -12.36 -5.63
C GLY A 123 7.49 -11.53 -6.93
N VAL A 124 6.36 -11.50 -7.63
CA VAL A 124 6.19 -10.77 -8.89
C VAL A 124 4.97 -9.85 -8.83
N ARG A 125 3.87 -10.31 -8.22
CA ARG A 125 2.60 -9.59 -8.16
C ARG A 125 1.89 -9.80 -6.83
N PHE A 126 1.00 -8.85 -6.51
CA PHE A 126 0.07 -9.00 -5.42
C PHE A 126 -1.00 -10.07 -5.75
N THR A 127 -1.46 -10.75 -4.72
CA THR A 127 -2.52 -11.78 -4.77
C THR A 127 -3.53 -11.54 -3.64
N GLY A 128 -4.62 -12.31 -3.58
CA GLY A 128 -5.65 -12.15 -2.55
C GLY A 128 -6.79 -11.24 -3.02
N HIS A 129 -7.11 -10.19 -2.27
CA HIS A 129 -8.13 -9.22 -2.66
C HIS A 129 -7.78 -8.56 -3.99
N ALA A 130 -8.68 -8.68 -4.96
CA ALA A 130 -8.48 -8.12 -6.30
C ALA A 130 -9.00 -6.69 -6.35
N THR A 131 -8.17 -5.78 -6.85
CA THR A 131 -8.54 -4.39 -7.11
C THR A 131 -8.66 -4.13 -8.60
N GLN A 132 -9.23 -2.99 -8.98
CA GLN A 132 -9.36 -2.60 -10.40
C GLN A 132 -8.00 -2.46 -11.11
N TYR A 133 -6.92 -2.21 -10.37
CA TYR A 133 -5.56 -2.07 -10.93
C TYR A 133 -4.81 -3.41 -11.09
N MET A 134 -5.42 -4.53 -10.68
CA MET A 134 -4.86 -5.88 -10.82
C MET A 134 -5.41 -6.64 -12.05
N GLN A 135 -6.26 -6.00 -12.85
CA GLN A 135 -6.88 -6.58 -14.04
C GLN A 135 -5.95 -6.50 -15.26
#